data_AF-A0A5B7C049-F1
#
_entry.id   AF-A0A5B7C049-F1
#
_cell.length_a   1.000
_cell.length_b   1.000
_cell.length_c   1.000
_cell.angle_alpha   90.00
_cell.angle_beta   90.00
_cell.angle_gamma   90.00
#
_symmetry.space_group_name_H-M   'P 1'
#
loop_
_entity.id
_entity.type
_entity.pdbx_description
1 polymer ?
#
loop_
_entity_poly.entity_id
_entity_poly.type
_entity_poly.pdbx_seq_one_letter_code
_entity_poly.pdbx_strand_id
1 'polypeptide(L)'
;NIRAWIKYVAACFQVRHTYSIFSISEAEDLLGVIICLFLDRQLLGLSVILNECMLSATSFFTDNEWSTSCEEVAKSLTCRVPKDMNCLRTVECIAGVDARSKHLRSAVAFQILINCFDNKATDAEEILRLLISINVKDKSCDLFKVYIYLVLTENWLLSNPILEDKPVIYEMWGVYLRNCSCQITSMDLRSYASKVRSKASYLLQGTGNN
;
A
#
# COMPACT_ATOMS: atom_id res chain seq x y z
N ASN A 1 -27.10 0.19 -12.82
CA ASN A 1 -26.22 1.24 -13.41
C ASN A 1 -25.15 1.58 -12.37
N ILE A 2 -23.95 1.00 -12.48
CA ILE A 2 -22.88 1.12 -11.47
C ILE A 2 -22.36 2.57 -11.32
N ARG A 3 -22.35 3.34 -12.42
CA ARG A 3 -21.92 4.74 -12.42
C ARG A 3 -22.79 5.61 -11.52
N ALA A 4 -24.10 5.41 -11.59
CA ALA A 4 -25.06 6.13 -10.74
C ALA A 4 -24.88 5.75 -9.26
N TRP A 5 -24.63 4.46 -8.97
CA TRP A 5 -24.37 3.99 -7.61
C TRP A 5 -23.11 4.63 -7.01
N ILE A 6 -21.98 4.65 -7.74
CA ILE A 6 -20.74 5.26 -7.24
C ILE A 6 -20.94 6.75 -6.94
N LYS A 7 -21.62 7.49 -7.83
CA LYS A 7 -21.93 8.92 -7.63
C LYS A 7 -22.85 9.15 -6.44
N TYR A 8 -23.85 8.29 -6.25
CA TYR A 8 -24.76 8.37 -5.10
C TYR A 8 -24.00 8.15 -3.79
N VAL A 9 -23.17 7.11 -3.71
CA VAL A 9 -22.32 6.84 -2.54
C VAL A 9 -21.36 8.00 -2.26
N ALA A 10 -20.74 8.58 -3.29
CA ALA A 10 -19.90 9.76 -3.13
C ALA A 10 -20.66 10.95 -2.52
N ALA A 11 -21.87 11.22 -3.01
CA ALA A 11 -22.73 12.28 -2.45
C ALA A 11 -23.09 12.01 -0.99
N CYS A 12 -23.39 10.76 -0.62
CA CYS A 12 -23.67 10.37 0.76
C CYS A 12 -22.50 10.66 1.71
N PHE A 13 -21.26 10.43 1.28
CA PHE A 13 -20.08 10.81 2.08
C PHE A 13 -19.96 12.32 2.29
N GLN A 14 -20.29 13.12 1.27
CA GLN A 14 -20.14 14.58 1.32
C GLN A 14 -21.15 15.27 2.23
N VAL A 15 -22.35 14.71 2.39
CA VAL A 15 -23.43 15.34 3.17
C VAL A 15 -23.39 15.02 4.66
N ARG A 16 -22.32 14.40 5.18
CA ARG A 16 -22.19 14.00 6.60
C ARG A 16 -22.54 15.14 7.58
N HIS A 17 -22.11 16.36 7.27
CA HIS A 17 -22.37 17.54 8.11
C HIS A 17 -23.86 17.91 8.23
N THR A 18 -24.69 17.45 7.29
CA THR A 18 -26.13 17.70 7.26
C THR A 18 -26.93 16.46 7.67
N TYR A 19 -26.50 15.28 7.24
CA TYR A 19 -27.17 14.00 7.49
C TYR A 19 -26.16 12.91 7.79
N SER A 20 -26.34 12.22 8.93
CA SER A 20 -25.54 11.04 9.28
C SER A 20 -26.10 9.81 8.55
N ILE A 21 -25.78 9.68 7.26
CA ILE A 21 -26.26 8.56 6.41
C ILE A 21 -25.54 7.25 6.75
N PHE A 22 -24.21 7.32 6.92
CA PHE A 22 -23.38 6.17 7.26
C PHE A 22 -22.89 6.28 8.69
N SER A 23 -22.79 5.15 9.38
CA SER A 23 -21.92 5.01 10.53
C SER A 23 -20.44 5.06 10.10
N ILE A 24 -19.54 5.21 11.07
CA ILE A 24 -18.09 5.14 10.83
C ILE A 24 -17.72 3.78 10.20
N SER A 25 -18.22 2.68 10.77
CA SER A 25 -17.91 1.33 10.28
C SER A 25 -18.46 1.07 8.87
N GLU A 26 -19.65 1.58 8.55
CA GLU A 26 -20.22 1.48 7.20
C GLU A 26 -19.38 2.26 6.19
N ALA A 27 -18.88 3.43 6.59
CA ALA A 27 -18.00 4.23 5.75
C ALA A 27 -16.64 3.55 5.51
N GLU A 28 -16.07 2.92 6.53
CA GLU A 28 -14.84 2.11 6.42
C GLU A 28 -15.03 0.95 5.44
N ASP A 29 -16.12 0.20 5.60
CA ASP A 29 -16.43 -0.94 4.73
C ASP A 29 -16.62 -0.52 3.27
N LEU A 30 -17.38 0.55 3.04
CA LEU A 30 -17.60 1.11 1.71
C LEU A 30 -16.31 1.62 1.09
N LEU A 31 -15.42 2.27 1.85
CA LEU A 31 -14.11 2.66 1.36
C LEU A 31 -13.28 1.45 0.92
N GLY A 32 -13.29 0.37 1.73
CA GLY A 32 -12.67 -0.89 1.35
C GLY A 32 -13.25 -1.48 0.06
N VAL A 33 -14.58 -1.44 -0.11
CA VAL A 33 -15.24 -1.88 -1.36
C VAL A 33 -14.82 -1.02 -2.54
N ILE A 34 -14.81 0.31 -2.41
CA ILE A 34 -14.38 1.25 -3.46
C ILE A 34 -12.96 0.94 -3.92
N ILE A 35 -12.05 0.67 -2.99
CA ILE A 35 -10.66 0.28 -3.29
C ILE A 35 -10.63 -1.05 -4.06
N CYS A 36 -11.40 -2.06 -3.63
CA CYS A 36 -11.48 -3.34 -4.34
C CYS A 36 -12.04 -3.21 -5.77
N LEU A 37 -12.93 -2.24 -6.05
CA LEU A 37 -13.46 -2.01 -7.40
C LEU A 37 -12.37 -1.64 -8.42
N PHE A 38 -11.24 -1.05 -7.99
CA PHE A 38 -10.10 -0.77 -8.88
C PHE A 38 -9.38 -2.03 -9.38
N LEU A 39 -9.59 -3.17 -8.71
CA LEU A 39 -8.99 -4.44 -9.11
C LEU A 39 -9.71 -5.03 -10.32
N ASP A 40 -11.00 -4.75 -10.47
CA ASP A 40 -11.80 -5.22 -11.60
C ASP A 40 -11.43 -4.47 -12.89
N ARG A 41 -10.91 -5.23 -13.86
CA ARG A 41 -10.52 -4.70 -15.17
C ARG A 41 -11.71 -4.16 -15.97
N GLN A 42 -12.92 -4.64 -15.72
CA GLN A 42 -14.12 -4.15 -16.39
C GLN A 42 -14.50 -2.73 -15.95
N LEU A 43 -14.00 -2.30 -14.79
CA LEU A 43 -14.31 -0.99 -14.19
C LEU A 43 -13.23 0.07 -14.46
N LEU A 44 -12.19 -0.24 -15.26
CA LEU A 44 -11.11 0.71 -15.58
C LEU A 44 -11.63 2.03 -16.17
N GLY A 45 -12.69 1.99 -16.98
CA GLY A 45 -13.32 3.19 -17.55
C GLY A 45 -14.04 4.08 -16.52
N LEU A 46 -14.16 3.63 -15.26
CA LEU A 46 -14.77 4.36 -14.15
C LEU A 46 -13.74 4.95 -13.18
N SER A 47 -12.44 4.83 -13.48
CA SER A 47 -11.35 5.26 -12.59
C SER A 47 -11.50 6.68 -12.06
N VAL A 48 -11.90 7.64 -12.91
CA VAL A 48 -12.13 9.04 -12.51
C VAL A 48 -13.21 9.13 -11.42
N ILE A 49 -14.35 8.46 -11.63
CA ILE A 49 -15.49 8.53 -10.71
C ILE A 49 -15.22 7.73 -9.43
N LEU A 50 -14.48 6.62 -9.54
CA LEU A 50 -14.01 5.88 -8.37
C LEU A 50 -13.03 6.70 -7.55
N ASN A 51 -12.12 7.47 -8.18
CA ASN A 51 -11.21 8.37 -7.48
C ASN A 51 -11.96 9.51 -6.77
N GLU A 52 -12.93 10.14 -7.43
CA GLU A 52 -13.79 11.15 -6.81
C GLU A 52 -14.56 10.59 -5.60
N CYS A 53 -15.05 9.35 -5.72
CA CYS A 53 -15.74 8.64 -4.64
C CYS A 53 -14.79 8.30 -3.48
N MET A 54 -13.59 7.80 -3.77
CA MET A 54 -12.57 7.51 -2.76
C MET A 54 -12.16 8.78 -2.01
N LEU A 55 -11.95 9.89 -2.72
CA LEU A 55 -11.66 11.18 -2.09
C LEU A 55 -12.79 11.59 -1.15
N SER A 56 -14.04 11.52 -1.61
CA SER A 56 -15.22 11.82 -0.78
C SER A 56 -15.29 10.92 0.45
N ALA A 57 -15.00 9.62 0.30
CA ALA A 57 -14.95 8.66 1.39
C ALA A 57 -13.82 8.96 2.39
N THR A 58 -12.62 9.31 1.94
CA THR A 58 -11.53 9.70 2.85
C THR A 58 -11.80 11.03 3.57
N SER A 59 -12.52 11.94 2.92
CA SER A 59 -12.95 13.23 3.51
C SER A 59 -14.13 13.09 4.48
N PHE A 60 -14.86 11.96 4.46
CA PHE A 60 -15.97 11.71 5.38
C PHE A 60 -15.54 11.74 6.85
N PHE A 61 -14.37 11.15 7.16
CA PHE A 61 -13.88 11.03 8.53
C PHE A 61 -13.40 12.37 9.09
N THR A 62 -13.62 12.62 10.37
CA THR A 62 -12.95 13.74 11.06
C THR A 62 -11.48 13.40 11.30
N ASP A 63 -10.65 14.40 11.62
CA ASP A 63 -9.22 14.16 11.89
C ASP A 63 -8.99 13.21 13.07
N ASN A 64 -9.86 13.26 14.09
CA ASN A 64 -9.81 12.38 15.26
C ASN A 64 -10.21 10.93 14.93
N GLU A 65 -11.09 10.73 13.96
CA GLU A 65 -11.55 9.39 13.55
C GLU A 65 -10.61 8.78 12.53
N TRP A 66 -9.95 9.61 11.71
CA TRP A 66 -9.19 9.17 10.54
C TRP A 66 -8.04 8.22 10.89
N SER A 67 -7.31 8.47 11.98
CA SER A 67 -6.18 7.61 12.38
C SER A 67 -6.62 6.16 12.58
N THR A 68 -7.66 5.95 13.39
CA THR A 68 -8.22 4.62 13.67
C THR A 68 -8.90 4.04 12.44
N SER A 69 -9.72 4.84 11.72
CA SER A 69 -10.49 4.35 10.56
C SER A 69 -9.57 3.90 9.42
N CYS A 70 -8.46 4.62 9.21
CA CYS A 70 -7.43 4.28 8.23
C CYS A 70 -6.85 2.88 8.48
N GLU A 71 -6.53 2.58 9.75
CA GLU A 71 -6.00 1.28 10.13
C GLU A 71 -7.03 0.16 9.96
N GLU A 72 -8.29 0.39 10.34
CA GLU A 72 -9.37 -0.60 10.20
C GLU A 72 -9.65 -0.91 8.73
N VAL A 73 -9.70 0.12 7.87
CA VAL A 73 -9.81 -0.06 6.41
C VAL A 73 -8.63 -0.87 5.87
N ALA A 74 -7.40 -0.52 6.26
CA ALA A 74 -6.20 -1.23 5.82
C ALA A 74 -6.20 -2.70 6.23
N LYS A 75 -6.57 -3.01 7.48
CA LYS A 75 -6.72 -4.40 7.97
C LYS A 75 -7.80 -5.13 7.17
N SER A 76 -8.96 -4.54 6.97
CA SER A 76 -10.09 -5.16 6.26
C SER A 76 -9.73 -5.58 4.82
N LEU A 77 -8.86 -4.81 4.16
CA LEU A 77 -8.40 -5.08 2.79
C LEU A 77 -7.50 -6.31 2.69
N THR A 78 -6.74 -6.64 3.75
CA THR A 78 -5.83 -7.81 3.72
C THR A 78 -6.56 -9.14 3.50
N CYS A 79 -7.80 -9.25 3.98
CA CYS A 79 -8.66 -10.41 3.78
C CYS A 79 -9.25 -10.49 2.36
N ARG A 80 -9.29 -9.36 1.64
CA ARG A 80 -9.95 -9.22 0.33
C ARG A 80 -8.96 -9.27 -0.83
N VAL A 81 -7.67 -9.04 -0.57
CA VAL A 81 -6.63 -8.83 -1.59
C VAL A 81 -5.69 -10.04 -1.68
N PRO A 82 -5.53 -10.66 -2.86
CA PRO A 82 -4.60 -11.77 -3.02
C PRO A 82 -3.14 -11.31 -2.93
N LYS A 83 -2.25 -12.21 -2.49
CA LYS A 83 -0.79 -11.98 -2.36
C LYS A 83 -0.05 -12.04 -3.71
N ASP A 84 -0.63 -11.42 -4.75
CA ASP A 84 -0.11 -11.36 -6.13
C ASP A 84 -0.01 -9.91 -6.62
N MET A 85 0.14 -9.67 -7.93
CA MET A 85 0.22 -8.31 -8.50
C MET A 85 -1.00 -7.41 -8.15
N ASN A 86 -2.15 -7.97 -7.79
CA ASN A 86 -3.31 -7.18 -7.38
C ASN A 86 -3.10 -6.48 -6.04
N CYS A 87 -2.22 -6.98 -5.17
CA CYS A 87 -1.87 -6.26 -3.95
C CYS A 87 -1.17 -4.94 -4.26
N LEU A 88 -0.31 -4.92 -5.29
CA LEU A 88 0.32 -3.69 -5.76
C LEU A 88 -0.71 -2.74 -6.36
N ARG A 89 -1.63 -3.25 -7.20
CA ARG A 89 -2.72 -2.45 -7.79
C ARG A 89 -3.64 -1.83 -6.73
N THR A 90 -3.88 -2.54 -5.63
CA THR A 90 -4.67 -2.05 -4.48
C THR A 90 -4.02 -0.82 -3.85
N VAL A 91 -2.69 -0.84 -3.69
CA VAL A 91 -1.94 0.28 -3.12
C VAL A 91 -1.83 1.42 -4.13
N GLU A 92 -1.52 1.10 -5.40
CA GLU A 92 -1.29 2.08 -6.46
C GLU A 92 -2.53 2.87 -6.86
N CYS A 93 -3.74 2.30 -6.70
CA CYS A 93 -4.98 3.03 -6.98
C CYS A 93 -5.27 4.15 -5.95
N ILE A 94 -4.62 4.13 -4.80
CA ILE A 94 -4.73 5.19 -3.80
C ILE A 94 -3.75 6.31 -4.20
N ALA A 95 -4.28 7.46 -4.61
CA ALA A 95 -3.51 8.51 -5.30
C ALA A 95 -2.26 9.02 -4.55
N GLY A 96 -2.27 9.03 -3.21
CA GLY A 96 -1.12 9.47 -2.40
C GLY A 96 -0.76 10.95 -2.60
N VAL A 97 -1.75 11.80 -2.94
CA VAL A 97 -1.55 13.22 -3.23
C VAL A 97 -1.68 14.08 -1.97
N ASP A 98 -2.72 13.83 -1.17
CA ASP A 98 -3.01 14.53 0.09
C ASP A 98 -2.57 13.69 1.31
N ALA A 99 -2.55 14.30 2.49
CA ALA A 99 -2.08 13.65 3.71
C ALA A 99 -2.89 12.39 4.07
N ARG A 100 -4.22 12.39 3.85
CA ARG A 100 -5.06 11.23 4.16
C ARG A 100 -4.83 10.12 3.16
N SER A 101 -4.82 10.40 1.86
CA SER A 101 -4.54 9.36 0.86
C SER A 101 -3.12 8.79 0.98
N LYS A 102 -2.13 9.61 1.36
CA LYS A 102 -0.77 9.14 1.71
C LYS A 102 -0.80 8.19 2.91
N HIS A 103 -1.46 8.59 4.00
CA HIS A 103 -1.60 7.75 5.19
C HIS A 103 -2.28 6.41 4.87
N LEU A 104 -3.39 6.43 4.13
CA LEU A 104 -4.10 5.23 3.72
C LEU A 104 -3.25 4.32 2.83
N ARG A 105 -2.57 4.89 1.83
CA ARG A 105 -1.67 4.16 0.94
C ARG A 105 -0.56 3.45 1.72
N SER A 106 0.03 4.16 2.68
CA SER A 106 1.04 3.61 3.58
C SER A 106 0.49 2.48 4.44
N ALA A 107 -0.65 2.70 5.11
CA ALA A 107 -1.27 1.73 6.01
C ALA A 107 -1.68 0.44 5.27
N VAL A 108 -2.28 0.57 4.09
CA VAL A 108 -2.65 -0.57 3.24
C VAL A 108 -1.42 -1.35 2.80
N ALA A 109 -0.35 -0.67 2.35
CA ALA A 109 0.89 -1.33 1.95
C ALA A 109 1.53 -2.10 3.11
N PHE A 110 1.54 -1.51 4.31
CA PHE A 110 2.05 -2.16 5.52
C PHE A 110 1.25 -3.40 5.92
N GLN A 111 -0.08 -3.31 5.96
CA GLN A 111 -0.94 -4.41 6.34
C GLN A 111 -0.87 -5.58 5.34
N ILE A 112 -0.78 -5.29 4.04
CA ILE A 112 -0.52 -6.31 3.02
C ILE A 112 0.84 -6.99 3.25
N LEU A 113 1.88 -6.20 3.58
CA LEU A 113 3.21 -6.73 3.83
C LEU A 113 3.25 -7.65 5.07
N ILE A 114 2.56 -7.28 6.16
CA ILE A 114 2.35 -8.14 7.33
C ILE A 114 1.69 -9.46 6.91
N ASN A 115 0.61 -9.38 6.13
CA ASN A 115 -0.09 -10.57 5.66
C ASN A 115 0.80 -11.44 4.74
N CYS A 116 1.66 -10.85 3.91
CA CYS A 116 2.64 -11.58 3.08
C CYS A 116 3.60 -12.44 3.91
N PHE A 117 3.89 -12.06 5.14
CA PHE A 117 4.69 -12.83 6.10
C PHE A 117 3.85 -13.65 7.09
N ASP A 118 2.59 -13.93 6.75
CA ASP A 118 1.65 -14.71 7.56
C ASP A 118 1.47 -14.15 8.97
N ASN A 119 1.41 -12.81 9.08
CA ASN A 119 1.22 -12.07 10.33
C ASN A 119 2.27 -12.35 11.41
N LYS A 120 3.50 -12.71 10.99
CA LYS A 120 4.62 -12.99 11.90
C LYS A 120 5.25 -11.74 12.54
N ALA A 121 4.95 -10.56 12.01
CA ALA A 121 5.48 -9.31 12.53
C ALA A 121 4.38 -8.47 13.17
N THR A 122 4.74 -7.86 14.29
CA THR A 122 3.87 -7.02 15.12
C THR A 122 4.19 -5.53 14.97
N ASP A 123 5.37 -5.19 14.44
CA ASP A 123 5.81 -3.82 14.25
C ASP A 123 6.65 -3.62 12.97
N ALA A 124 7.05 -2.35 12.76
CA ALA A 124 7.80 -1.91 11.60
C ALA A 124 9.22 -2.52 11.52
N GLU A 125 9.91 -2.63 12.65
CA GLU A 125 11.27 -3.17 12.68
C GLU A 125 11.27 -4.67 12.39
N GLU A 126 10.32 -5.40 12.96
CA GLU A 126 10.16 -6.84 12.72
C GLU A 126 9.93 -7.14 11.23
N ILE A 127 9.07 -6.36 10.57
CA ILE A 127 8.88 -6.47 9.11
C ILE A 127 10.19 -6.24 8.35
N LEU A 128 10.97 -5.22 8.72
CA LEU A 128 12.25 -4.94 8.07
C LEU A 128 13.30 -6.03 8.35
N ARG A 129 13.33 -6.61 9.56
CA ARG A 129 14.19 -7.76 9.87
C ARG A 129 13.85 -8.96 8.98
N LEU A 130 12.55 -9.25 8.80
CA LEU A 130 12.09 -10.31 7.90
C LEU A 130 12.54 -10.05 6.46
N LEU A 131 12.38 -8.82 5.96
CA LEU A 131 12.85 -8.43 4.61
C LEU A 131 14.36 -8.60 4.45
N ILE A 132 15.15 -8.08 5.40
CA ILE A 132 16.61 -8.18 5.38
C ILE A 132 17.09 -9.65 5.39
N SER A 133 16.35 -10.53 6.08
CA SER A 133 16.69 -11.95 6.18
C SER A 133 16.49 -12.74 4.87
N ILE A 134 15.83 -12.17 3.86
CA ILE A 134 15.63 -12.84 2.57
C ILE A 134 16.97 -13.03 1.86
N ASN A 135 17.35 -14.29 1.66
CA ASN A 135 18.55 -14.63 0.92
C ASN A 135 18.30 -14.59 -0.61
N VAL A 136 18.44 -13.40 -1.21
CA VAL A 136 18.23 -13.21 -2.66
C VAL A 136 19.25 -13.93 -3.54
N LYS A 137 20.39 -14.39 -2.99
CA LYS A 137 21.40 -15.19 -3.71
C LYS A 137 20.97 -16.64 -3.90
N ASP A 138 20.12 -17.14 -3.02
CA ASP A 138 19.64 -18.51 -3.10
C ASP A 138 18.83 -18.70 -4.40
N LYS A 139 19.14 -19.76 -5.16
CA LYS A 139 18.49 -20.08 -6.42
C LYS A 139 17.00 -20.39 -6.24
N SER A 140 16.60 -20.91 -5.07
CA SER A 140 15.19 -21.13 -4.71
C SER A 140 14.43 -19.88 -4.27
N CYS A 141 15.11 -18.74 -4.09
CA CYS A 141 14.45 -17.49 -3.71
C CYS A 141 13.47 -17.03 -4.80
N ASP A 142 12.22 -16.82 -4.41
CA ASP A 142 11.16 -16.31 -5.28
C ASP A 142 11.29 -14.79 -5.47
N LEU A 143 12.02 -14.39 -6.51
CA LEU A 143 12.26 -12.98 -6.82
C LEU A 143 11.00 -12.21 -7.25
N PHE A 144 9.94 -12.91 -7.67
CA PHE A 144 8.66 -12.27 -7.92
C PHE A 144 8.04 -11.77 -6.61
N LYS A 145 8.05 -12.59 -5.56
CA LYS A 145 7.64 -12.15 -4.21
C LYS A 145 8.52 -11.04 -3.67
N VAL A 146 9.84 -11.14 -3.84
CA VAL A 146 10.77 -10.06 -3.44
C VAL A 146 10.43 -8.74 -4.12
N TYR A 147 10.06 -8.77 -5.40
CA TYR A 147 9.61 -7.56 -6.10
C TYR A 147 8.33 -6.98 -5.50
N ILE A 148 7.34 -7.82 -5.19
CA ILE A 148 6.12 -7.40 -4.50
C ILE A 148 6.47 -6.72 -3.17
N TYR A 149 7.29 -7.38 -2.35
CA TYR A 149 7.69 -6.84 -1.04
C TYR A 149 8.41 -5.50 -1.19
N LEU A 150 9.33 -5.39 -2.14
CA LEU A 150 10.07 -4.16 -2.43
C LEU A 150 9.13 -3.00 -2.77
N VAL A 151 8.12 -3.22 -3.62
CA VAL A 151 7.13 -2.19 -3.98
C VAL A 151 6.24 -1.84 -2.80
N LEU A 152 5.79 -2.82 -2.02
CA LEU A 152 4.97 -2.57 -0.83
C LEU A 152 5.74 -1.75 0.22
N THR A 153 7.00 -2.09 0.49
CA THR A 153 7.83 -1.36 1.45
C THR A 153 8.11 0.07 1.00
N GLU A 154 8.35 0.30 -0.29
CA GLU A 154 8.46 1.66 -0.85
C GLU A 154 7.18 2.47 -0.59
N ASN A 155 6.01 1.91 -0.89
CA ASN A 155 4.74 2.61 -0.69
C ASN A 155 4.42 2.87 0.78
N TRP A 156 4.78 1.92 1.65
CA TRP A 156 4.67 2.06 3.09
C TRP A 156 5.55 3.18 3.64
N LEU A 157 6.84 3.20 3.29
CA LEU A 157 7.80 4.15 3.88
C LEU A 157 7.72 5.54 3.25
N LEU A 158 7.49 5.66 1.95
CA LEU A 158 7.49 6.96 1.25
C LEU A 158 6.15 7.71 1.34
N SER A 159 5.07 7.03 1.70
CA SER A 159 3.76 7.65 1.86
C SER A 159 3.42 7.97 3.32
N ASN A 160 4.36 7.79 4.26
CA ASN A 160 4.10 7.98 5.69
C ASN A 160 4.91 9.13 6.29
N PRO A 161 4.30 10.29 6.57
CA PRO A 161 5.00 11.39 7.24
C PRO A 161 5.39 11.05 8.70
N ILE A 162 4.74 10.07 9.34
CA ILE A 162 5.02 9.69 10.74
C ILE A 162 6.34 8.89 10.86
N LEU A 163 6.83 8.33 9.76
CA LEU A 163 8.06 7.55 9.77
C LEU A 163 9.32 8.39 9.54
N GLU A 164 9.18 9.65 9.12
CA GLU A 164 10.29 10.58 8.87
C GLU A 164 11.20 10.74 10.10
N ASP A 165 10.66 10.60 11.31
CA ASP A 165 11.41 10.74 12.57
C ASP A 165 12.08 9.45 13.10
N LYS A 166 12.06 8.35 12.33
CA LYS A 166 12.61 7.04 12.76
C LYS A 166 13.84 6.65 11.94
N PRO A 167 15.06 7.15 12.27
CA PRO A 167 16.27 6.91 11.47
C PRO A 167 16.59 5.41 11.32
N VAL A 168 16.36 4.61 12.36
CA VAL A 168 16.58 3.15 12.35
C VAL A 168 15.80 2.45 11.24
N ILE A 169 14.56 2.88 10.98
CA ILE A 169 13.70 2.30 9.92
C ILE A 169 14.31 2.53 8.54
N TYR A 170 14.82 3.73 8.28
CA TYR A 170 15.47 4.06 7.00
C TYR A 170 16.83 3.38 6.84
N GLU A 171 17.60 3.21 7.91
CA GLU A 171 18.84 2.43 7.87
C GLU A 171 18.58 0.97 7.50
N MET A 172 17.60 0.34 8.14
CA MET A 172 17.19 -1.04 7.86
C MET A 172 16.66 -1.19 6.43
N TRP A 173 15.85 -0.23 5.97
CA TRP A 173 15.41 -0.17 4.58
C TRP A 173 16.59 -0.09 3.60
N GLY A 174 17.56 0.77 3.88
CA GLY A 174 18.80 0.89 3.10
C GLY A 174 19.59 -0.42 3.04
N VAL A 175 19.64 -1.19 4.13
CA VAL A 175 20.27 -2.52 4.14
C VAL A 175 19.51 -3.49 3.22
N TYR A 176 18.19 -3.56 3.32
CA TYR A 176 17.38 -4.42 2.45
C TYR A 176 17.52 -4.05 0.96
N LEU A 177 17.52 -2.75 0.65
CA LEU A 177 17.75 -2.26 -0.70
C LEU A 177 19.13 -2.65 -1.23
N ARG A 178 20.20 -2.52 -0.43
CA ARG A 178 21.55 -2.97 -0.80
C ARG A 178 21.61 -4.47 -1.05
N ASN A 179 20.89 -5.27 -0.25
CA ASN A 179 20.79 -6.71 -0.48
C ASN A 179 20.17 -7.00 -1.85
N CYS A 180 19.03 -6.38 -2.15
CA CYS A 180 18.34 -6.54 -3.45
C CYS A 180 19.15 -6.04 -4.65
N SER A 181 19.87 -4.92 -4.50
CA SER A 181 20.64 -4.29 -5.58
C SER A 181 21.98 -4.98 -5.84
N CYS A 182 22.74 -5.30 -4.78
CA CYS A 182 24.13 -5.74 -4.91
C CYS A 182 24.29 -7.26 -4.93
N GLN A 183 23.35 -8.00 -4.32
CA GLN A 183 23.50 -9.46 -4.21
C GLN A 183 22.85 -10.24 -5.36
N ILE A 184 22.00 -9.60 -6.16
CA ILE A 184 21.48 -10.14 -7.42
C ILE A 184 22.43 -9.73 -8.54
N THR A 185 23.09 -10.70 -9.19
CA THR A 185 24.07 -10.41 -10.24
C THR A 185 23.40 -9.89 -11.52
N SER A 186 24.11 -9.10 -12.33
CA SER A 186 23.61 -8.65 -13.63
C SER A 186 23.36 -9.79 -14.62
N MET A 187 24.03 -10.93 -14.43
CA MET A 187 23.90 -12.14 -15.24
C MET A 187 22.82 -13.09 -14.71
N ASP A 188 22.09 -12.71 -13.66
CA ASP A 188 21.02 -13.53 -13.10
C ASP A 188 19.80 -13.54 -14.03
N LEU A 189 19.55 -14.71 -14.63
CA LEU A 189 18.47 -14.93 -15.59
C LEU A 189 17.14 -15.33 -14.93
N ARG A 190 17.08 -15.41 -13.60
CA ARG A 190 15.82 -15.72 -12.91
C ARG A 190 14.78 -14.64 -13.20
N SER A 191 13.53 -15.07 -13.32
CA SER A 191 12.41 -14.13 -13.51
C SER A 191 12.42 -13.06 -12.41
N TYR A 192 12.14 -11.81 -12.79
CA TYR A 192 12.17 -10.64 -11.91
C TYR A 192 13.54 -10.22 -11.34
N ALA A 193 14.65 -10.96 -11.56
CA ALA A 193 15.97 -10.59 -11.05
C ALA A 193 16.38 -9.17 -11.45
N SER A 194 16.33 -8.85 -12.74
CA SER A 194 16.64 -7.50 -13.20
C SER A 194 15.66 -6.45 -12.68
N LYS A 195 14.38 -6.77 -12.49
CA LYS A 195 13.38 -5.82 -11.98
C LYS A 195 13.65 -5.44 -10.52
N VAL A 196 13.91 -6.43 -9.68
CA VAL A 196 14.26 -6.23 -8.26
C VAL A 196 15.53 -5.40 -8.15
N ARG A 197 16.59 -5.81 -8.86
CA ARG A 197 17.88 -5.13 -8.85
C ARG A 197 17.78 -3.67 -9.28
N SER A 198 17.18 -3.42 -10.45
CA SER A 198 17.06 -2.06 -10.99
C SER A 198 16.20 -1.15 -10.12
N LYS A 199 15.07 -1.65 -9.59
CA LYS A 199 14.21 -0.87 -8.68
C LYS A 199 14.95 -0.55 -7.37
N ALA A 200 15.62 -1.54 -6.77
CA ALA A 200 16.36 -1.32 -5.54
C ALA A 200 17.52 -0.31 -5.72
N SER A 201 18.25 -0.41 -6.83
CA SER A 201 19.31 0.55 -7.19
C SER A 201 18.76 1.96 -7.37
N TYR A 202 17.61 2.12 -8.03
CA TYR A 202 16.95 3.42 -8.21
C TYR A 202 16.55 4.03 -6.86
N LEU A 203 15.97 3.23 -5.97
CA LEU A 203 15.55 3.67 -4.65
C LEU A 203 16.73 4.06 -3.76
N LEU A 204 17.87 3.35 -3.86
CA LEU A 204 19.09 3.70 -3.14
C LEU A 204 19.63 5.08 -3.53
N GLN A 205 19.55 5.43 -4.82
CA GLN A 205 19.96 6.75 -5.31
C GLN A 205 19.04 7.85 -4.77
N GLY A 206 17.74 7.57 -4.65
CA GLY A 206 16.77 8.49 -4.06
C GLY A 206 16.97 8.70 -2.55
N THR A 207 17.32 7.65 -1.80
CA THR A 207 17.56 7.76 -0.35
C THR A 207 18.83 8.51 0.03
N GLY A 208 19.77 8.73 -0.90
CA GLY A 208 20.99 9.50 -0.64
C GLY A 208 20.84 11.02 -0.80
N ASN A 209 19.67 11.49 -1.25
CA ASN A 209 19.39 12.89 -1.57
C ASN A 209 18.39 13.57 -0.61
N ASN A 210 18.04 12.93 0.50
CA ASN A 210 17.22 13.50 1.57
C ASN A 210 18.05 13.74 2.82
#